data_AF-A0A0H2S5K5-F1
#
_entry.id   AF-A0A0H2S5K5-F1
#
_cell.length_a   1.000
_cell.length_b   1.000
_cell.length_c   1.000
_cell.angle_alpha   90.00
_cell.angle_beta   90.00
_cell.angle_gamma   90.00
#
_symmetry.space_group_name_H-M   'P 1'
#
loop_
_entity.id
_entity.type
_entity.pdbx_description
1 polymer ?
#
loop_
_entity_poly.entity_id
_entity_poly.type
_entity_poly.pdbx_seq_one_letter_code
_entity_poly.pdbx_strand_id
1 'polypeptide(L)'
;MSAIESGKRGRDDAAGDDSDSDVVLLSGPPSSASCLPAKRRRTLSAKAVALQGENGASRRATPTTASARPAAAPSCTNVPNAKTAATKSLEKVVKPKVLEIVVDGHNLRTTPVFDMFWRYAASRQELENRRRAGEKAPWTDDLILQKFRFCSVFRVSDAASQFLIREVIEKGSQAHDDVVFRVILFNIFTRIETFKTLDRRLGPLTWKGYDRAKFEGVLKDIENNGDSLYTGAFQKPAPKLGGSSNPENHLHLLEVLMRKEPNLVYVIKNCEYLADAYDWINCLPGMGDFTAHQLLLDLSYAGLNGKGLSRFHPSDFVVAGIGAVKGIEICYNGLTKGQEIAIMRWMCKNQTKMFARLGLAFDGLKAHGKSQLMHLCDIEHTLCEVYKYEKMVRSGAGKRDVAMGGKARKFEPKHTLEREATIPKAWSNPSRKVERVKPGKFERVGKEYVVKALLDRRPAKAKMKTKTNAGSNASAPVKYEYLVDWLGYGVGDRTWEPEEMLREDAPQMVDDFEREKRTK
;
A
#
# COMPACT_ATOMS: atom_id res chain seq x y z
N MET A 1 -18.51 -41.50 53.40
CA MET A 1 -19.78 -41.98 53.98
C MET A 1 -20.30 -40.93 54.94
N SER A 2 -21.27 -40.14 54.49
CA SER A 2 -22.23 -39.38 55.31
C SER A 2 -23.30 -38.85 54.36
N ALA A 3 -24.50 -39.41 54.49
CA ALA A 3 -25.82 -38.74 54.57
C ALA A 3 -25.85 -37.19 54.54
N ILE A 4 -26.87 -36.45 54.09
CA ILE A 4 -28.29 -36.69 53.73
C ILE A 4 -28.87 -35.36 53.16
N GLU A 5 -29.85 -35.45 52.24
CA GLU A 5 -30.99 -34.55 51.89
C GLU A 5 -30.83 -33.01 51.71
N SER A 6 -31.23 -32.40 50.58
CA SER A 6 -32.60 -32.01 50.13
C SER A 6 -33.29 -31.01 51.08
N GLY A 7 -33.95 -29.90 50.73
CA GLY A 7 -34.44 -29.23 49.52
C GLY A 7 -35.49 -28.18 49.95
N LYS A 8 -36.03 -27.40 49.00
CA LYS A 8 -37.14 -26.36 49.04
C LYS A 8 -36.63 -24.90 49.00
N ARG A 9 -36.95 -24.05 48.00
CA ARG A 9 -38.19 -23.55 47.35
C ARG A 9 -38.92 -22.43 48.11
N GLY A 10 -39.17 -21.32 47.39
CA GLY A 10 -40.28 -20.34 47.56
C GLY A 10 -39.82 -18.99 48.12
N ARG A 11 -39.81 -17.88 47.37
CA ARG A 11 -40.90 -17.04 46.79
C ARG A 11 -41.01 -15.70 47.56
N ASP A 12 -40.79 -14.57 46.86
CA ASP A 12 -41.72 -13.41 46.71
C ASP A 12 -41.31 -12.30 47.73
N ASP A 13 -41.37 -10.97 47.55
CA ASP A 13 -41.82 -10.03 46.52
C ASP A 13 -41.31 -8.60 46.90
N ALA A 14 -41.31 -7.69 45.91
CA ALA A 14 -41.60 -6.23 45.98
C ALA A 14 -40.73 -5.18 46.75
N ALA A 15 -40.12 -4.29 45.94
CA ALA A 15 -40.21 -2.82 45.86
C ALA A 15 -40.31 -1.88 47.10
N GLY A 16 -39.57 -0.75 47.03
CA GLY A 16 -39.65 0.49 47.82
C GLY A 16 -38.23 1.02 48.13
N ASP A 17 -37.64 1.96 47.40
CA ASP A 17 -37.85 3.42 47.30
C ASP A 17 -37.31 4.24 48.49
N ASP A 18 -36.73 5.41 48.17
CA ASP A 18 -36.20 6.48 49.06
C ASP A 18 -34.96 6.18 49.91
N SER A 19 -34.02 7.09 50.23
CA SER A 19 -33.75 8.48 49.88
C SER A 19 -32.46 8.89 50.61
N ASP A 20 -31.65 9.73 49.97
CA ASP A 20 -30.84 10.85 50.52
C ASP A 20 -29.78 10.73 51.64
N SER A 21 -28.79 11.61 51.46
CA SER A 21 -27.84 12.23 52.42
C SER A 21 -26.63 11.40 52.88
N ASP A 22 -25.38 11.88 52.95
CA ASP A 22 -24.80 13.20 52.69
C ASP A 22 -23.25 13.14 52.72
N VAL A 23 -22.60 14.01 51.93
CA VAL A 23 -21.33 14.77 52.20
C VAL A 23 -20.03 13.92 52.40
N VAL A 24 -18.90 14.17 51.70
CA VAL A 24 -17.89 15.24 51.91
C VAL A 24 -16.97 15.41 50.69
N LEU A 25 -16.82 16.68 50.29
CA LEU A 25 -15.70 17.43 49.67
C LEU A 25 -14.34 16.73 49.39
N LEU A 26 -13.72 17.02 48.23
CA LEU A 26 -12.55 17.92 48.08
C LEU A 26 -11.78 17.72 46.75
N SER A 27 -11.71 18.81 45.97
CA SER A 27 -10.58 19.31 45.17
C SER A 27 -9.68 18.36 44.35
N GLY A 28 -9.62 18.60 43.04
CA GLY A 28 -8.45 18.28 42.21
C GLY A 28 -8.21 19.33 41.12
N PRO A 29 -6.98 19.88 40.97
CA PRO A 29 -6.48 20.52 39.75
C PRO A 29 -5.33 19.67 39.13
N PRO A 30 -4.65 20.10 38.03
CA PRO A 30 -5.14 20.45 36.70
C PRO A 30 -4.46 19.62 35.57
N SER A 31 -4.89 19.92 34.33
CA SER A 31 -4.44 19.52 32.97
C SER A 31 -3.06 18.87 32.71
N SER A 32 -3.02 18.02 31.67
CA SER A 32 -2.07 18.14 30.56
C SER A 32 -2.66 17.57 29.25
N ALA A 33 -2.19 18.07 28.10
CA ALA A 33 -2.86 18.06 26.80
C ALA A 33 -2.09 17.26 25.71
N SER A 34 -2.72 17.18 24.53
CA SER A 34 -2.24 16.76 23.19
C SER A 34 -2.62 15.32 22.77
N CYS A 35 -2.93 14.99 21.52
CA CYS A 35 -3.04 15.77 20.28
C CYS A 35 -3.87 14.98 19.23
N LEU A 36 -5.10 15.39 18.92
CA LEU A 36 -5.84 15.07 17.68
C LEU A 36 -6.83 16.23 17.41
N PRO A 37 -6.94 16.78 16.19
CA PRO A 37 -7.78 17.94 15.95
C PRO A 37 -9.26 17.57 15.98
N ALA A 38 -9.99 18.27 16.85
CA ALA A 38 -11.42 18.15 17.05
C ALA A 38 -12.23 18.66 15.84
N LYS A 39 -13.26 17.89 15.50
CA LYS A 39 -14.44 18.35 14.74
C LYS A 39 -14.99 19.64 15.36
N ARG A 40 -15.18 20.69 14.56
CA ARG A 40 -16.08 21.80 14.93
C ARG A 40 -17.30 21.84 14.04
N ARG A 41 -18.47 21.76 14.69
CA ARG A 41 -19.80 22.01 14.12
C ARG A 41 -20.16 23.50 14.30
N ARG A 42 -20.62 24.09 13.19
CA ARG A 42 -21.64 25.13 12.99
C ARG A 42 -21.71 26.38 13.90
N THR A 43 -21.77 27.53 13.24
CA THR A 43 -22.76 28.59 13.52
C THR A 43 -23.35 29.13 12.22
N LEU A 44 -24.65 29.42 12.29
CA LEU A 44 -25.53 29.96 11.26
C LEU A 44 -25.29 31.46 11.01
N SER A 45 -25.52 31.91 9.77
CA SER A 45 -26.08 33.24 9.52
C SER A 45 -26.97 33.16 8.28
N ALA A 46 -28.20 33.64 8.44
CA ALA A 46 -29.25 33.67 7.44
C ALA A 46 -29.17 34.95 6.60
N LYS A 47 -29.49 34.84 5.31
CA LYS A 47 -30.26 35.85 4.57
C LYS A 47 -30.97 35.18 3.40
N ALA A 48 -32.27 35.38 3.35
CA ALA A 48 -33.21 34.91 2.35
C ALA A 48 -33.24 35.85 1.14
N VAL A 49 -33.49 35.31 -0.05
CA VAL A 49 -34.29 35.95 -1.11
C VAL A 49 -35.07 34.84 -1.83
N ALA A 50 -36.37 35.08 -1.99
CA ALA A 50 -37.37 34.22 -2.59
C ALA A 50 -37.46 34.39 -4.12
N LEU A 51 -38.08 33.41 -4.80
CA LEU A 51 -38.98 33.48 -5.98
C LEU A 51 -39.30 32.02 -6.38
N GLN A 52 -40.46 31.47 -6.01
CA GLN A 52 -41.70 31.34 -6.82
C GLN A 52 -41.46 30.75 -8.22
N GLY A 53 -41.82 29.49 -8.45
CA GLY A 53 -43.09 29.06 -9.10
C GLY A 53 -42.68 28.30 -10.39
N GLU A 54 -43.34 27.27 -10.93
CA GLU A 54 -44.70 26.76 -10.84
C GLU A 54 -44.74 25.27 -11.27
N ASN A 55 -45.93 24.71 -11.12
CA ASN A 55 -46.40 23.35 -11.41
C ASN A 55 -46.26 22.88 -12.86
N GLY A 56 -46.29 21.55 -13.04
CA GLY A 56 -46.54 20.93 -14.34
C GLY A 56 -46.66 19.41 -14.26
N ALA A 57 -47.87 18.91 -14.07
CA ALA A 57 -48.24 17.50 -14.03
C ALA A 57 -48.33 16.82 -15.41
N SER A 58 -48.50 15.50 -15.39
CA SER A 58 -48.95 14.60 -16.48
C SER A 58 -47.89 14.28 -17.57
N ARG A 59 -47.78 13.06 -18.12
CA ARG A 59 -48.75 11.97 -18.26
C ARG A 59 -48.03 10.64 -18.51
N ARG A 60 -48.68 9.59 -18.04
CA ARG A 60 -48.42 8.16 -18.29
C ARG A 60 -48.80 7.79 -19.73
N ALA A 61 -47.96 7.05 -20.45
CA ALA A 61 -48.38 6.18 -21.55
C ALA A 61 -47.30 5.13 -21.90
N THR A 62 -47.66 3.87 -21.74
CA THR A 62 -47.14 2.68 -22.44
C THR A 62 -48.38 1.86 -22.85
N PRO A 63 -48.28 0.81 -23.67
CA PRO A 63 -47.39 0.53 -24.80
C PRO A 63 -48.21 0.19 -26.06
N THR A 64 -47.55 0.04 -27.22
CA THR A 64 -48.16 -0.73 -28.32
C THR A 64 -47.15 -1.68 -28.93
N THR A 65 -47.54 -2.95 -28.90
CA THR A 65 -46.94 -4.14 -29.48
C THR A 65 -46.98 -4.11 -31.00
N ALA A 66 -45.90 -4.51 -31.67
CA ALA A 66 -46.00 -5.13 -32.99
C ALA A 66 -44.93 -6.21 -33.14
N SER A 67 -45.44 -7.42 -33.32
CA SER A 67 -44.75 -8.67 -33.60
C SER A 67 -44.22 -8.68 -35.04
N ALA A 68 -42.98 -9.10 -35.24
CA ALA A 68 -42.54 -9.72 -36.50
C ALA A 68 -41.33 -10.64 -36.24
N ARG A 69 -41.47 -11.90 -36.63
CA ARG A 69 -40.46 -12.97 -36.67
C ARG A 69 -40.65 -13.67 -38.03
N PRO A 70 -39.71 -14.50 -38.50
CA PRO A 70 -38.38 -14.18 -39.03
C PRO A 70 -38.32 -14.44 -40.56
N ALA A 71 -37.41 -13.78 -41.27
CA ALA A 71 -37.11 -14.12 -42.67
C ALA A 71 -35.71 -14.76 -42.79
N ALA A 72 -35.64 -15.76 -43.65
CA ALA A 72 -34.60 -16.77 -43.78
C ALA A 72 -33.27 -16.27 -44.34
N ALA A 73 -32.23 -17.05 -44.05
CA ALA A 73 -30.87 -16.92 -44.55
C ALA A 73 -30.75 -17.14 -46.07
N PRO A 74 -29.75 -16.51 -46.71
CA PRO A 74 -29.11 -17.08 -47.88
C PRO A 74 -27.69 -17.56 -47.53
N SER A 75 -27.43 -18.81 -47.86
CA SER A 75 -26.10 -19.38 -48.03
C SER A 75 -25.35 -18.65 -49.15
N CYS A 76 -24.13 -18.20 -48.89
CA CYS A 76 -23.13 -17.97 -49.93
C CYS A 76 -21.76 -18.39 -49.43
N THR A 77 -21.30 -19.48 -50.03
CA THR A 77 -19.93 -19.96 -50.13
C THR A 77 -18.99 -18.90 -50.73
N ASN A 78 -17.69 -19.06 -50.44
CA ASN A 78 -16.51 -18.32 -50.93
C ASN A 78 -15.97 -17.21 -50.01
N VAL A 79 -15.19 -17.63 -49.01
CA VAL A 79 -14.20 -16.76 -48.34
C VAL A 79 -12.88 -16.89 -49.10
N PRO A 80 -12.36 -15.83 -49.75
CA PRO A 80 -11.00 -15.85 -50.25
C PRO A 80 -10.02 -15.86 -49.07
N ASN A 81 -9.02 -16.72 -49.17
CA ASN A 81 -7.99 -16.98 -48.18
C ASN A 81 -7.27 -15.69 -47.74
N ALA A 82 -7.71 -15.07 -46.64
CA ALA A 82 -7.16 -13.84 -46.08
C ALA A 82 -5.84 -14.04 -45.31
N LYS A 83 -4.96 -14.93 -45.79
CA LYS A 83 -3.65 -15.20 -45.19
C LYS A 83 -2.47 -14.52 -45.90
N THR A 84 -2.73 -13.71 -46.94
CA THR A 84 -1.66 -13.12 -47.77
C THR A 84 -1.76 -11.60 -47.96
N ALA A 85 -2.66 -10.92 -47.25
CA ALA A 85 -2.83 -9.46 -47.34
C ALA A 85 -2.51 -8.69 -46.04
N ALA A 86 -2.08 -9.36 -44.97
CA ALA A 86 -1.80 -8.73 -43.67
C ALA A 86 -0.31 -8.41 -43.42
N THR A 87 0.56 -8.59 -44.43
CA THR A 87 2.03 -8.50 -44.28
C THR A 87 2.67 -7.31 -45.01
N LYS A 88 1.93 -6.21 -45.24
CA LYS A 88 2.46 -5.01 -45.92
C LYS A 88 2.02 -3.65 -45.35
N SER A 89 1.87 -3.54 -44.02
CA SER A 89 1.62 -2.23 -43.37
C SER A 89 2.48 -1.95 -42.13
N LEU A 90 3.64 -2.62 -42.01
CA LEU A 90 4.71 -2.20 -41.12
C LEU A 90 5.74 -1.44 -41.96
N GLU A 91 5.61 -0.11 -41.99
CA GLU A 91 6.66 0.91 -42.16
C GLU A 91 6.08 2.22 -42.71
N LYS A 92 5.34 2.93 -41.86
CA LYS A 92 5.61 4.36 -41.71
C LYS A 92 6.16 4.53 -40.32
N VAL A 93 7.48 4.66 -40.20
CA VAL A 93 8.12 5.15 -38.97
C VAL A 93 7.64 6.58 -38.79
N VAL A 94 6.48 6.76 -38.16
CA VAL A 94 6.03 8.07 -37.71
C VAL A 94 7.07 8.54 -36.73
N LYS A 95 7.87 9.56 -37.11
CA LYS A 95 8.85 10.16 -36.21
C LYS A 95 8.12 10.48 -34.90
N PRO A 96 8.68 10.13 -33.72
CA PRO A 96 8.03 10.37 -32.45
C PRO A 96 7.65 11.86 -32.38
N LYS A 97 6.36 12.16 -32.31
CA LYS A 97 5.91 13.54 -32.21
C LYS A 97 6.24 14.01 -30.80
N VAL A 98 7.23 14.88 -30.69
CA VAL A 98 7.55 15.57 -29.44
C VAL A 98 6.30 16.33 -28.99
N LEU A 99 5.85 16.05 -27.77
CA LEU A 99 4.75 16.75 -27.14
C LEU A 99 5.30 17.75 -26.13
N GLU A 100 4.67 18.91 -26.09
CA GLU A 100 4.78 19.83 -24.97
C GLU A 100 3.57 19.60 -24.07
N ILE A 101 3.83 19.26 -22.82
CA ILE A 101 2.78 19.02 -21.82
C ILE A 101 2.99 19.95 -20.64
N VAL A 102 1.88 20.40 -20.04
CA VAL A 102 1.92 21.21 -18.83
C VAL A 102 1.51 20.34 -17.66
N VAL A 103 2.39 20.22 -16.66
CA VAL A 103 2.13 19.50 -15.41
C VAL A 103 2.44 20.43 -14.26
N ASP A 104 1.45 20.70 -13.41
CA ASP A 104 1.52 21.65 -12.29
C ASP A 104 2.11 23.03 -12.67
N GLY A 105 1.76 23.53 -13.86
CA GLY A 105 2.24 24.83 -14.36
C GLY A 105 3.65 24.80 -14.98
N HIS A 106 4.28 23.63 -15.08
CA HIS A 106 5.59 23.46 -15.70
C HIS A 106 5.49 22.81 -17.07
N ASN A 107 6.17 23.40 -18.05
CA ASN A 107 6.26 22.85 -19.40
C ASN A 107 7.31 21.71 -19.44
N LEU A 108 6.87 20.53 -19.86
CA LEU A 108 7.72 19.37 -20.08
C LEU A 108 7.69 18.99 -21.55
N ARG A 109 8.85 18.58 -22.07
CA ARG A 109 8.98 18.10 -23.46
C ARG A 109 9.22 16.60 -23.46
N THR A 110 8.38 15.83 -24.14
CA THR A 110 8.50 14.37 -24.16
C THR A 110 9.71 13.90 -24.98
N THR A 111 10.31 12.79 -24.57
CA THR A 111 11.32 12.04 -25.34
C THR A 111 10.66 10.86 -26.08
N PRO A 112 11.38 10.12 -26.94
CA PRO A 112 10.87 8.87 -27.52
C PRO A 112 10.50 7.81 -26.48
N VAL A 113 11.07 7.85 -25.27
CA VAL A 113 10.74 6.88 -24.21
C VAL A 113 9.33 7.09 -23.66
N PHE A 114 8.80 8.32 -23.74
CA PHE A 114 7.40 8.57 -23.41
C PHE A 114 6.45 7.76 -24.30
N ASP A 115 6.69 7.70 -25.61
CA ASP A 115 5.92 6.85 -26.53
C ASP A 115 6.20 5.36 -26.28
N MET A 116 7.44 5.01 -25.90
CA MET A 116 7.81 3.65 -25.50
C MET A 116 6.98 3.17 -24.30
N PHE A 117 6.71 4.02 -23.31
CA PHE A 117 5.88 3.67 -22.15
C PHE A 117 4.51 3.12 -22.58
N TRP A 118 3.81 3.85 -23.45
CA TRP A 118 2.47 3.46 -23.91
C TRP A 118 2.50 2.22 -24.78
N ARG A 119 3.49 2.10 -25.67
CA ARG A 119 3.68 0.90 -26.49
C ARG A 119 4.01 -0.32 -25.64
N TYR A 120 4.89 -0.17 -24.65
CA TYR A 120 5.24 -1.21 -23.71
C TYR A 120 4.01 -1.68 -22.92
N ALA A 121 3.24 -0.76 -22.36
CA ALA A 121 2.02 -1.08 -21.61
C ALA A 121 1.01 -1.85 -22.49
N ALA A 122 0.75 -1.39 -23.71
CA ALA A 122 -0.15 -2.09 -24.63
C ALA A 122 0.35 -3.49 -24.99
N SER A 123 1.61 -3.61 -25.44
CA SER A 123 2.20 -4.89 -25.82
C SER A 123 2.28 -5.87 -24.66
N ARG A 124 2.64 -5.41 -23.46
CA ARG A 124 2.77 -6.27 -22.28
C ARG A 124 1.41 -6.72 -21.75
N GLN A 125 0.39 -5.88 -21.83
CA GLN A 125 -0.98 -6.27 -21.46
C GLN A 125 -1.56 -7.27 -22.48
N GLU A 126 -1.34 -7.04 -23.77
CA GLU A 126 -1.79 -7.94 -24.83
C GLU A 126 -1.16 -9.33 -24.72
N LEU A 127 0.15 -9.39 -24.45
CA LEU A 127 0.86 -10.63 -24.15
C LEU A 127 0.16 -11.40 -23.02
N GLU A 128 -0.22 -10.71 -21.95
CA GLU A 128 -0.93 -11.35 -20.83
C GLU A 128 -2.34 -11.80 -21.21
N ASN A 129 -3.08 -11.01 -21.98
CA ASN A 129 -4.41 -11.35 -22.44
C ASN A 129 -4.39 -12.65 -23.26
N ARG A 130 -3.44 -12.81 -24.19
CA ARG A 130 -3.26 -14.04 -24.98
C ARG A 130 -2.93 -15.25 -24.08
N ARG A 131 -2.09 -15.05 -23.07
CA ARG A 131 -1.79 -16.08 -22.06
C ARG A 131 -3.05 -16.51 -21.30
N ARG A 132 -3.86 -15.56 -20.84
CA ARG A 132 -5.12 -15.82 -20.13
C ARG A 132 -6.19 -16.45 -21.03
N ALA A 133 -6.15 -16.16 -22.33
CA ALA A 133 -7.00 -16.79 -23.33
C ALA A 133 -6.59 -18.24 -23.66
N GLY A 134 -5.45 -18.72 -23.13
CA GLY A 134 -4.95 -20.08 -23.39
C GLY A 134 -4.29 -20.24 -24.76
N GLU A 135 -3.90 -19.14 -25.41
CA GLU A 135 -3.18 -19.20 -26.67
C GLU A 135 -1.78 -19.81 -26.50
N LYS A 136 -1.26 -20.40 -27.58
CA LYS A 136 0.07 -21.01 -27.59
C LYS A 136 1.15 -19.92 -27.70
N ALA A 137 2.29 -20.16 -27.07
CA ALA A 137 3.47 -19.31 -27.23
C ALA A 137 4.02 -19.36 -28.69
N PRO A 138 4.72 -18.31 -29.16
CA PRO A 138 5.00 -17.05 -28.46
C PRO A 138 3.80 -16.10 -28.44
N TRP A 139 3.59 -15.40 -27.32
CA TRP A 139 2.45 -14.48 -27.14
C TRP A 139 2.72 -13.04 -27.63
N THR A 140 3.93 -12.77 -28.09
CA THR A 140 4.36 -11.46 -28.61
C THR A 140 5.52 -11.68 -29.57
N ASP A 141 5.74 -10.77 -30.51
CA ASP A 141 6.93 -10.76 -31.38
C ASP A 141 8.11 -10.01 -30.73
N ASP A 142 7.89 -9.38 -29.58
CA ASP A 142 8.93 -8.69 -28.81
C ASP A 142 9.86 -9.70 -28.11
N LEU A 143 11.06 -9.88 -28.66
CA LEU A 143 12.06 -10.82 -28.14
C LEU A 143 12.51 -10.52 -26.71
N ILE A 144 12.46 -9.26 -26.26
CA ILE A 144 12.82 -8.90 -24.89
C ILE A 144 11.74 -9.39 -23.93
N LEU A 145 10.46 -9.17 -24.28
CA LEU A 145 9.32 -9.65 -23.50
C LEU A 145 9.15 -11.17 -23.53
N GLN A 146 9.62 -11.85 -24.58
CA GLN A 146 9.70 -13.31 -24.62
C GLN A 146 10.77 -13.87 -23.67
N LYS A 147 11.95 -13.23 -23.64
CA LYS A 147 13.15 -13.77 -22.95
C LYS A 147 13.25 -13.37 -21.48
N PHE A 148 12.80 -12.18 -21.10
CA PHE A 148 13.06 -11.61 -19.78
C PHE A 148 11.80 -11.37 -18.97
N ARG A 149 11.91 -11.51 -17.65
CA ARG A 149 10.78 -11.35 -16.73
C ARG A 149 10.45 -9.87 -16.50
N PHE A 150 9.20 -9.53 -16.80
CA PHE A 150 8.58 -8.26 -16.44
C PHE A 150 7.33 -8.46 -15.60
N CYS A 151 7.02 -7.47 -14.76
CA CYS A 151 5.74 -7.40 -14.07
C CYS A 151 4.59 -7.26 -15.07
N SER A 152 3.39 -7.54 -14.59
CA SER A 152 2.14 -7.25 -15.31
C SER A 152 1.94 -5.74 -15.37
N VAL A 153 1.15 -5.24 -16.32
CA VAL A 153 0.82 -3.79 -16.42
C VAL A 153 -0.17 -3.35 -15.35
N PHE A 154 -0.91 -4.31 -14.78
CA PHE A 154 -1.75 -4.08 -13.62
C PHE A 154 -1.14 -4.84 -12.45
N ARG A 155 -0.74 -4.14 -11.39
CA ARG A 155 -0.07 -4.77 -10.24
C ARG A 155 -0.94 -5.87 -9.63
N VAL A 156 -2.26 -5.68 -9.63
CA VAL A 156 -3.23 -6.66 -9.13
C VAL A 156 -3.10 -8.01 -9.83
N SER A 157 -2.69 -8.03 -11.10
CA SER A 157 -2.54 -9.24 -11.92
C SER A 157 -1.25 -10.02 -11.67
N ASP A 158 -0.27 -9.44 -10.96
CA ASP A 158 0.97 -10.14 -10.63
C ASP A 158 0.68 -11.38 -9.77
N ALA A 159 1.46 -12.45 -9.99
CA ALA A 159 1.25 -13.73 -9.32
C ALA A 159 1.24 -13.61 -7.78
N ALA A 160 2.08 -12.74 -7.21
CA ALA A 160 2.12 -12.48 -5.77
C ALA A 160 0.85 -11.75 -5.30
N SER A 161 0.36 -10.76 -6.05
CA SER A 161 -0.91 -10.06 -5.76
C SER A 161 -2.09 -11.02 -5.85
N GLN A 162 -2.14 -11.87 -6.88
CA GLN A 162 -3.20 -12.87 -7.06
C GLN A 162 -3.21 -13.91 -5.94
N PHE A 163 -2.04 -14.29 -5.42
CA PHE A 163 -1.95 -15.16 -4.25
C PHE A 163 -2.38 -14.44 -2.97
N LEU A 164 -1.90 -13.21 -2.75
CA LEU A 164 -2.30 -12.36 -1.62
C LEU A 164 -3.83 -12.21 -1.54
N ILE A 165 -4.48 -11.91 -2.66
CA ILE A 165 -5.93 -11.72 -2.68
C ILE A 165 -6.66 -13.03 -2.37
N ARG A 166 -6.40 -14.09 -3.13
CA ARG A 166 -7.17 -15.35 -3.05
C ARG A 166 -6.85 -16.17 -1.80
N GLU A 167 -5.59 -16.24 -1.40
CA GLU A 167 -5.11 -17.22 -0.41
C GLU A 167 -4.82 -16.58 0.95
N VAL A 168 -4.36 -15.32 0.98
CA VAL A 168 -3.97 -14.64 2.22
C VAL A 168 -5.14 -13.82 2.79
N ILE A 169 -5.83 -13.05 1.95
CA ILE A 169 -6.91 -12.15 2.37
C ILE A 169 -8.24 -12.91 2.45
N GLU A 170 -8.63 -13.59 1.37
CA GLU A 170 -10.00 -14.13 1.24
C GLU A 170 -10.24 -15.48 1.93
N LYS A 171 -9.19 -16.20 2.35
CA LYS A 171 -9.30 -17.45 3.11
C LYS A 171 -9.04 -17.25 4.60
N GLY A 172 -9.58 -18.18 5.40
CA GLY A 172 -9.46 -18.17 6.85
C GLY A 172 -10.32 -17.11 7.54
N SER A 173 -10.04 -16.88 8.82
CA SER A 173 -10.76 -15.91 9.65
C SER A 173 -10.76 -14.51 9.04
N GLN A 174 -11.94 -13.88 8.99
CA GLN A 174 -12.14 -12.52 8.49
C GLN A 174 -12.17 -11.47 9.61
N ALA A 175 -11.77 -11.84 10.84
CA ALA A 175 -11.50 -10.88 11.89
C ALA A 175 -10.41 -9.89 11.41
N HIS A 176 -10.54 -8.62 11.78
CA HIS A 176 -9.67 -7.56 11.23
C HIS A 176 -8.20 -7.81 11.56
N ASP A 177 -7.92 -8.21 12.80
CA ASP A 177 -6.57 -8.53 13.27
C ASP A 177 -5.97 -9.70 12.48
N ASP A 178 -6.77 -10.73 12.19
CA ASP A 178 -6.30 -11.92 11.47
C ASP A 178 -5.96 -11.61 10.00
N VAL A 179 -6.80 -10.81 9.33
CA VAL A 179 -6.54 -10.39 7.94
C VAL A 179 -5.28 -9.53 7.88
N VAL A 180 -5.16 -8.53 8.76
CA VAL A 180 -3.99 -7.64 8.80
C VAL A 180 -2.72 -8.40 9.15
N PHE A 181 -2.78 -9.30 10.15
CA PHE A 181 -1.69 -10.19 10.51
C PHE A 181 -1.19 -11.02 9.31
N ARG A 182 -2.09 -11.71 8.61
CA ARG A 182 -1.73 -12.52 7.43
C ARG A 182 -1.13 -11.67 6.31
N VAL A 183 -1.67 -10.46 6.07
CA VAL A 183 -1.13 -9.53 5.07
C VAL A 183 0.28 -9.07 5.45
N ILE A 184 0.54 -8.68 6.71
CA ILE A 184 1.88 -8.30 7.18
C ILE A 184 2.85 -9.47 7.02
N LEU A 185 2.45 -10.66 7.48
CA LEU A 185 3.25 -11.88 7.40
C LEU A 185 3.63 -12.22 5.95
N PHE A 186 2.66 -12.19 5.02
CA PHE A 186 2.94 -12.40 3.60
C PHE A 186 3.84 -11.29 3.04
N ASN A 187 3.55 -10.03 3.37
CA ASN A 187 4.27 -8.88 2.88
C ASN A 187 5.76 -8.95 3.28
N ILE A 188 6.09 -9.30 4.53
CA ILE A 188 7.48 -9.45 5.01
C ILE A 188 8.34 -10.28 4.05
N PHE A 189 7.89 -11.50 3.74
CA PHE A 189 8.66 -12.45 2.92
C PHE A 189 8.43 -12.24 1.41
N THR A 190 7.25 -11.74 1.03
CA THR A 190 6.77 -11.56 -0.36
C THR A 190 6.92 -12.84 -1.20
N ARG A 191 6.99 -14.01 -0.56
CA ARG A 191 7.24 -15.31 -1.20
C ARG A 191 6.08 -16.26 -0.91
N ILE A 192 5.43 -16.69 -1.98
CA ILE A 192 4.29 -17.61 -1.95
C ILE A 192 4.61 -18.90 -1.19
N GLU A 193 5.76 -19.51 -1.49
CA GLU A 193 6.13 -20.81 -0.90
C GLU A 193 6.43 -20.71 0.61
N THR A 194 6.98 -19.59 1.08
CA THR A 194 7.17 -19.33 2.52
C THR A 194 5.82 -19.29 3.23
N PHE A 195 4.87 -18.53 2.69
CA PHE A 195 3.52 -18.42 3.27
C PHE A 195 2.79 -19.78 3.26
N LYS A 196 2.82 -20.53 2.16
CA LYS A 196 2.21 -21.86 2.08
C LYS A 196 2.80 -22.84 3.10
N THR A 197 4.10 -22.78 3.35
CA THR A 197 4.76 -23.66 4.34
C THR A 197 4.36 -23.28 5.76
N LEU A 198 4.28 -21.98 6.07
CA LEU A 198 3.77 -21.50 7.36
C LEU A 198 2.31 -21.94 7.57
N ASP A 199 1.43 -21.73 6.59
CA ASP A 199 0.02 -22.11 6.68
C ASP A 199 -0.16 -23.63 6.83
N ARG A 200 0.62 -24.44 6.10
CA ARG A 200 0.58 -25.90 6.23
C ARG A 200 1.02 -26.40 7.61
N ARG A 201 2.02 -25.78 8.23
CA ARG A 201 2.63 -26.25 9.48
C ARG A 201 2.01 -25.64 10.74
N LEU A 202 1.50 -24.41 10.64
CA LEU A 202 1.04 -23.61 11.76
C LEU A 202 -0.40 -23.11 11.59
N GLY A 203 -1.05 -23.41 10.46
CA GLY A 203 -2.42 -23.00 10.18
C GLY A 203 -3.43 -23.57 11.19
N PRO A 204 -4.56 -22.88 11.42
CA PRO A 204 -4.96 -21.62 10.77
C PRO A 204 -4.17 -20.41 11.27
N LEU A 205 -3.66 -19.60 10.33
CA LEU A 205 -2.86 -18.41 10.63
C LEU A 205 -3.75 -17.26 11.16
N THR A 206 -3.91 -17.22 12.48
CA THR A 206 -4.66 -16.20 13.23
C THR A 206 -3.73 -15.45 14.17
N TRP A 207 -4.03 -14.18 14.46
CA TRP A 207 -3.25 -13.39 15.40
C TRP A 207 -3.33 -13.96 16.81
N LYS A 208 -4.50 -14.43 17.24
CA LYS A 208 -4.68 -15.09 18.53
C LYS A 208 -3.85 -16.38 18.67
N GLY A 209 -3.68 -17.12 17.57
CA GLY A 209 -2.89 -18.35 17.53
C GLY A 209 -1.40 -18.14 17.25
N TYR A 210 -0.96 -16.89 17.08
CA TYR A 210 0.43 -16.58 16.77
C TYR A 210 1.35 -16.85 17.97
N ASP A 211 2.41 -17.62 17.71
CA ASP A 211 3.47 -17.96 18.66
C ASP A 211 4.82 -17.77 17.95
N ARG A 212 5.57 -16.75 18.37
CA ARG A 212 6.82 -16.37 17.69
C ARG A 212 7.81 -17.53 17.62
N ALA A 213 7.98 -18.30 18.69
CA ALA A 213 8.96 -19.40 18.73
C ALA A 213 8.62 -20.50 17.72
N LYS A 214 7.33 -20.81 17.55
CA LYS A 214 6.87 -21.78 16.53
C LYS A 214 7.14 -21.27 15.11
N PHE A 215 6.91 -19.99 14.85
CA PHE A 215 7.19 -19.38 13.54
C PHE A 215 8.69 -19.38 13.25
N GLU A 216 9.52 -18.97 14.20
CA GLU A 216 11.00 -19.01 14.09
C GLU A 216 11.49 -20.44 13.77
N GLY A 217 10.96 -21.45 14.45
CA GLY A 217 11.29 -22.86 14.17
C GLY A 217 10.99 -23.26 12.73
N VAL A 218 9.80 -22.92 12.22
CA VAL A 218 9.43 -23.23 10.83
C VAL A 218 10.31 -22.48 9.82
N LEU A 219 10.61 -21.20 10.07
CA LEU A 219 11.44 -20.39 9.18
C LEU A 219 12.89 -20.91 9.14
N LYS A 220 13.43 -21.28 10.30
CA LYS A 220 14.76 -21.89 10.42
C LYS A 220 14.84 -23.23 9.69
N ASP A 221 13.80 -24.05 9.78
CA ASP A 221 13.74 -25.32 9.03
C ASP A 221 13.78 -25.10 7.51
N ILE A 222 13.10 -24.07 7.01
CA ILE A 222 13.14 -23.71 5.57
C ILE A 222 14.58 -23.33 5.18
N GLU A 223 15.25 -22.48 5.97
CA GLU A 223 16.64 -22.08 5.70
C GLU A 223 17.63 -23.26 5.79
N ASN A 224 17.47 -24.14 6.79
CA ASN A 224 18.30 -25.34 6.97
C ASN A 224 18.17 -26.32 5.79
N ASN A 225 17.01 -26.34 5.12
CA ASN A 225 16.79 -27.13 3.91
C ASN A 225 17.36 -26.47 2.63
N GLY A 226 18.03 -25.30 2.75
CA GLY A 226 18.60 -24.55 1.64
C GLY A 226 17.59 -23.72 0.85
N ASP A 227 16.35 -23.64 1.31
CA ASP A 227 15.31 -22.84 0.66
C ASP A 227 15.38 -21.37 1.11
N SER A 228 15.22 -20.45 0.15
CA SER A 228 15.18 -19.02 0.45
C SER A 228 13.81 -18.60 0.98
N LEU A 229 13.79 -17.90 2.12
CA LEU A 229 12.57 -17.33 2.71
C LEU A 229 12.02 -16.14 1.92
N TYR A 230 12.88 -15.40 1.23
CA TYR A 230 12.54 -14.16 0.56
C TYR A 230 12.55 -14.34 -0.96
N THR A 231 12.03 -13.34 -1.68
CA THR A 231 12.35 -13.20 -3.10
C THR A 231 13.53 -12.26 -3.29
N GLY A 232 14.26 -12.35 -4.40
CA GLY A 232 15.32 -11.37 -4.69
C GLY A 232 14.80 -9.99 -5.16
N ALA A 233 13.48 -9.74 -5.09
CA ALA A 233 12.86 -8.44 -5.31
C ALA A 233 11.99 -8.10 -4.08
N PHE A 234 11.67 -6.82 -3.88
CA PHE A 234 10.83 -6.39 -2.74
C PHE A 234 11.36 -6.77 -1.35
N GLN A 235 12.67 -7.01 -1.23
CA GLN A 235 13.33 -7.32 0.04
C GLN A 235 13.20 -6.15 1.00
N LYS A 236 12.82 -6.47 2.24
CA LYS A 236 12.65 -5.49 3.32
C LYS A 236 13.87 -5.56 4.22
N PRO A 237 14.58 -4.43 4.46
CA PRO A 237 15.60 -4.39 5.48
C PRO A 237 14.98 -4.82 6.82
N ALA A 238 15.53 -5.85 7.45
CA ALA A 238 15.09 -6.24 8.78
C ALA A 238 15.58 -5.18 9.78
N PRO A 239 14.68 -4.56 10.56
CA PRO A 239 15.12 -3.63 11.61
C PRO A 239 15.83 -4.41 12.73
N LYS A 240 16.83 -3.82 13.38
CA LYS A 240 17.51 -4.46 14.51
C LYS A 240 16.66 -4.33 15.78
N LEU A 241 15.68 -5.22 15.94
CA LEU A 241 14.71 -5.23 17.05
C LEU A 241 15.03 -6.31 18.11
N GLY A 242 16.27 -6.78 18.17
CA GLY A 242 16.75 -7.73 19.18
C GLY A 242 16.79 -9.20 18.72
N GLY A 243 16.32 -9.50 17.51
CA GLY A 243 16.47 -10.83 16.91
C GLY A 243 17.90 -11.11 16.47
N SER A 244 18.31 -12.37 16.53
CA SER A 244 19.64 -12.84 16.11
C SER A 244 19.77 -13.03 14.59
N SER A 245 18.64 -13.04 13.89
CA SER A 245 18.55 -13.22 12.44
C SER A 245 17.58 -12.22 11.79
N ASN A 246 17.62 -12.08 10.45
CA ASN A 246 16.67 -11.23 9.73
C ASN A 246 15.20 -11.70 9.88
N PRO A 247 14.88 -13.01 9.75
CA PRO A 247 13.52 -13.49 9.96
C PRO A 247 12.98 -13.20 11.36
N GLU A 248 13.78 -13.41 12.41
CA GLU A 248 13.40 -13.06 13.81
C GLU A 248 13.08 -11.56 13.95
N ASN A 249 13.96 -10.71 13.42
CA ASN A 249 13.75 -9.27 13.41
C ASN A 249 12.51 -8.82 12.62
N HIS A 250 12.15 -9.52 11.55
CA HIS A 250 10.89 -9.28 10.85
C HIS A 250 9.67 -9.73 11.65
N LEU A 251 9.75 -10.84 12.39
CA LEU A 251 8.68 -11.26 13.30
C LEU A 251 8.50 -10.25 14.45
N HIS A 252 9.58 -9.68 14.98
CA HIS A 252 9.48 -8.56 15.92
C HIS A 252 8.80 -7.33 15.30
N LEU A 253 9.13 -6.98 14.04
CA LEU A 253 8.45 -5.88 13.35
C LEU A 253 6.95 -6.17 13.16
N LEU A 254 6.58 -7.41 12.84
CA LEU A 254 5.18 -7.83 12.78
C LEU A 254 4.49 -7.61 14.14
N GLU A 255 5.13 -8.00 15.24
CA GLU A 255 4.58 -7.79 16.60
C GLU A 255 4.39 -6.30 16.90
N VAL A 256 5.35 -5.44 16.52
CA VAL A 256 5.22 -3.98 16.66
C VAL A 256 4.01 -3.46 15.88
N LEU A 257 3.83 -3.86 14.63
CA LEU A 257 2.69 -3.45 13.80
C LEU A 257 1.34 -3.86 14.40
N MET A 258 1.30 -5.02 15.08
CA MET A 258 0.06 -5.57 15.66
C MET A 258 -0.22 -5.09 17.09
N ARG A 259 0.80 -4.74 17.89
CA ARG A 259 0.65 -4.46 19.33
C ARG A 259 0.89 -3.02 19.75
N LYS A 260 1.68 -2.22 19.01
CA LYS A 260 1.94 -0.82 19.35
C LYS A 260 0.62 -0.06 19.45
N GLU A 261 0.43 0.86 20.39
CA GLU A 261 -0.78 1.70 20.44
C GLU A 261 -0.51 3.11 19.88
N PRO A 262 -1.33 3.63 18.95
CA PRO A 262 -2.37 2.90 18.21
C PRO A 262 -1.76 1.85 17.26
N ASN A 263 -2.38 0.67 17.15
CA ASN A 263 -1.87 -0.40 16.27
C ASN A 263 -2.27 -0.22 14.80
N LEU A 264 -1.65 -0.99 13.89
CA LEU A 264 -1.92 -0.83 12.46
C LEU A 264 -3.39 -1.05 12.12
N VAL A 265 -4.08 -1.99 12.78
CA VAL A 265 -5.51 -2.26 12.56
C VAL A 265 -6.35 -1.03 12.92
N TYR A 266 -6.04 -0.36 14.03
CA TYR A 266 -6.67 0.89 14.42
C TYR A 266 -6.37 1.99 13.39
N VAL A 267 -5.11 2.17 13.00
CA VAL A 267 -4.68 3.21 12.07
C VAL A 267 -5.41 3.10 10.73
N ILE A 268 -5.43 1.92 10.10
CA ILE A 268 -6.07 1.74 8.79
C ILE A 268 -7.59 1.91 8.81
N LYS A 269 -8.22 1.65 9.97
CA LYS A 269 -9.67 1.82 10.17
C LYS A 269 -10.08 3.27 10.37
N ASN A 270 -9.18 4.08 10.92
CA ASN A 270 -9.50 5.42 11.39
C ASN A 270 -8.79 6.54 10.62
N CYS A 271 -7.81 6.23 9.75
CA CYS A 271 -7.14 7.26 8.96
C CYS A 271 -8.13 8.06 8.09
N GLU A 272 -7.84 9.34 7.86
CA GLU A 272 -8.66 10.17 6.98
C GLU A 272 -8.22 10.03 5.53
N TYR A 273 -6.91 9.81 5.33
CA TYR A 273 -6.25 9.66 4.03
C TYR A 273 -5.37 8.39 4.01
N LEU A 274 -5.15 7.80 2.82
CA LEU A 274 -4.14 6.73 2.65
C LEU A 274 -2.75 7.17 3.14
N ALA A 275 -2.48 8.45 2.95
CA ALA A 275 -1.32 9.16 3.45
C ALA A 275 -1.05 8.94 4.94
N ASP A 276 -2.08 9.00 5.79
CA ASP A 276 -1.87 8.91 7.24
C ASP A 276 -1.44 7.49 7.65
N ALA A 277 -2.01 6.48 7.00
CA ALA A 277 -1.59 5.10 7.20
C ALA A 277 -0.16 4.88 6.66
N TYR A 278 0.18 5.49 5.52
CA TYR A 278 1.54 5.44 4.98
C TYR A 278 2.55 6.09 5.94
N ASP A 279 2.27 7.30 6.42
CA ASP A 279 3.14 8.05 7.32
C ASP A 279 3.42 7.25 8.59
N TRP A 280 2.36 6.71 9.20
CA TRP A 280 2.48 5.89 10.40
C TRP A 280 3.33 4.63 10.17
N ILE A 281 3.14 3.93 9.03
CA ILE A 281 3.97 2.78 8.69
C ILE A 281 5.42 3.21 8.45
N ASN A 282 5.63 4.33 7.74
CA ASN A 282 6.96 4.81 7.32
C ASN A 282 7.83 5.25 8.52
N CYS A 283 7.23 5.70 9.61
CA CYS A 283 7.93 6.04 10.84
C CYS A 283 8.58 4.83 11.53
N LEU A 284 8.18 3.59 11.19
CA LEU A 284 8.69 2.39 11.86
C LEU A 284 10.08 1.97 11.34
N PRO A 285 10.95 1.43 12.21
CA PRO A 285 12.24 0.87 11.80
C PRO A 285 12.09 -0.15 10.65
N GLY A 286 12.94 -0.05 9.63
CA GLY A 286 12.90 -0.92 8.45
C GLY A 286 11.82 -0.60 7.41
N MET A 287 10.91 0.35 7.71
CA MET A 287 9.80 0.75 6.84
C MET A 287 10.10 2.04 6.07
N GLY A 288 11.11 2.03 5.21
CA GLY A 288 11.37 3.16 4.30
C GLY A 288 10.27 3.37 3.24
N ASP A 289 10.42 4.42 2.43
CA ASP A 289 9.39 4.88 1.47
C ASP A 289 8.82 3.74 0.60
N PHE A 290 9.71 2.91 0.05
CA PHE A 290 9.32 1.79 -0.78
C PHE A 290 8.61 0.68 0.02
N THR A 291 9.14 0.26 1.16
CA THR A 291 8.61 -0.88 1.92
C THR A 291 7.27 -0.54 2.59
N ALA A 292 7.14 0.68 3.12
CA ALA A 292 5.88 1.21 3.62
C ALA A 292 4.80 1.27 2.54
N HIS A 293 5.13 1.78 1.34
CA HIS A 293 4.19 1.83 0.22
C HIS A 293 3.76 0.42 -0.25
N GLN A 294 4.67 -0.56 -0.28
CA GLN A 294 4.30 -1.93 -0.64
C GLN A 294 3.33 -2.56 0.36
N LEU A 295 3.55 -2.38 1.67
CA LEU A 295 2.61 -2.86 2.69
C LEU A 295 1.26 -2.15 2.58
N LEU A 296 1.26 -0.83 2.38
CA LEU A 296 0.04 -0.05 2.16
C LEU A 296 -0.78 -0.56 0.97
N LEU A 297 -0.12 -0.83 -0.17
CA LEU A 297 -0.78 -1.37 -1.36
C LEU A 297 -1.36 -2.77 -1.11
N ASP A 298 -0.66 -3.64 -0.40
CA ASP A 298 -1.17 -4.97 -0.05
C ASP A 298 -2.39 -4.89 0.87
N LEU A 299 -2.35 -4.01 1.87
CA LEU A 299 -3.48 -3.74 2.77
C LEU A 299 -4.67 -3.09 2.04
N SER A 300 -4.44 -2.34 0.95
CA SER A 300 -5.50 -1.72 0.14
C SER A 300 -6.40 -2.73 -0.58
N TYR A 301 -5.95 -3.98 -0.74
CA TYR A 301 -6.78 -5.06 -1.25
C TYR A 301 -7.76 -5.60 -0.20
N ALA A 302 -7.55 -5.33 1.09
CA ALA A 302 -8.39 -5.84 2.18
C ALA A 302 -9.62 -4.95 2.46
N GLY A 303 -10.79 -5.58 2.62
CA GLY A 303 -12.08 -4.91 2.84
C GLY A 303 -12.31 -4.35 4.25
N LEU A 304 -11.90 -5.09 5.28
CA LEU A 304 -12.16 -4.85 6.71
C LEU A 304 -13.57 -4.27 6.99
N ASN A 305 -14.59 -4.92 6.44
CA ASN A 305 -16.02 -4.52 6.54
C ASN A 305 -16.29 -3.06 6.14
N GLY A 306 -15.62 -2.60 5.07
CA GLY A 306 -15.80 -1.26 4.51
C GLY A 306 -15.02 -0.16 5.24
N LYS A 307 -14.36 -0.49 6.36
CA LYS A 307 -13.54 0.46 7.14
C LYS A 307 -12.04 0.37 6.82
N GLY A 308 -11.61 -0.63 6.05
CA GLY A 308 -10.20 -0.79 5.65
C GLY A 308 -9.75 0.20 4.57
N LEU A 309 -8.50 0.08 4.14
CA LEU A 309 -7.89 0.97 3.14
C LEU A 309 -8.53 0.86 1.75
N SER A 310 -9.24 -0.24 1.46
CA SER A 310 -9.98 -0.44 0.21
C SER A 310 -11.09 0.60 -0.06
N ARG A 311 -11.49 1.39 0.94
CA ARG A 311 -12.45 2.49 0.76
C ARG A 311 -11.87 3.66 -0.02
N PHE A 312 -10.55 3.77 -0.11
CA PHE A 312 -9.87 4.89 -0.75
C PHE A 312 -9.77 4.72 -2.25
N HIS A 313 -9.87 5.83 -2.98
CA HIS A 313 -9.75 5.80 -4.42
C HIS A 313 -8.29 5.46 -4.80
N PRO A 314 -8.08 4.70 -5.89
CA PRO A 314 -6.75 4.29 -6.37
C PRO A 314 -5.83 5.45 -6.77
N SER A 315 -6.38 6.67 -6.85
CA SER A 315 -5.63 7.89 -7.11
C SER A 315 -5.33 8.69 -5.85
N ASP A 316 -5.67 8.22 -4.65
CA ASP A 316 -5.49 8.99 -3.42
C ASP A 316 -4.02 9.15 -3.05
N PHE A 317 -3.22 8.10 -3.25
CA PHE A 317 -1.83 8.09 -2.82
C PHE A 317 -0.95 7.19 -3.69
N VAL A 318 0.29 7.61 -3.90
CA VAL A 318 1.35 6.83 -4.56
C VAL A 318 2.72 7.35 -4.10
N VAL A 319 3.70 6.46 -3.99
CA VAL A 319 5.11 6.82 -3.82
C VAL A 319 5.88 6.43 -5.08
N ALA A 320 6.64 7.38 -5.62
CA ALA A 320 7.54 7.10 -6.75
C ALA A 320 8.75 6.28 -6.29
N GLY A 321 8.81 5.00 -6.66
CA GLY A 321 10.02 4.20 -6.43
C GLY A 321 11.19 4.68 -7.29
N ILE A 322 12.42 4.34 -6.88
CA ILE A 322 13.65 4.76 -7.60
C ILE A 322 13.59 4.43 -9.10
N GLY A 323 13.09 3.24 -9.45
CA GLY A 323 12.93 2.84 -10.84
C GLY A 323 11.91 3.66 -11.60
N ALA A 324 10.78 4.01 -10.98
CA ALA A 324 9.76 4.88 -11.57
C ALA A 324 10.28 6.31 -11.77
N VAL A 325 11.00 6.85 -10.77
CA VAL A 325 11.69 8.15 -10.90
C VAL A 325 12.64 8.13 -12.09
N LYS A 326 13.48 7.09 -12.23
CA LYS A 326 14.36 6.93 -13.40
C LYS A 326 13.59 6.78 -14.72
N GLY A 327 12.44 6.10 -14.70
CA GLY A 327 11.55 6.01 -15.86
C GLY A 327 11.00 7.38 -16.28
N ILE A 328 10.59 8.21 -15.32
CA ILE A 328 10.14 9.58 -15.57
C ILE A 328 11.29 10.43 -16.13
N GLU A 329 12.47 10.38 -15.50
CA GLU A 329 13.66 11.12 -15.92
C GLU A 329 14.00 10.92 -17.40
N ILE A 330 13.83 9.71 -17.93
CA ILE A 330 14.11 9.42 -19.34
C ILE A 330 12.93 9.69 -20.28
N CYS A 331 11.70 9.87 -19.76
CA CYS A 331 10.50 10.18 -20.56
C CYS A 331 10.40 11.68 -20.92
N TYR A 332 11.04 12.57 -20.16
CA TYR A 332 10.85 14.01 -20.32
C TYR A 332 12.17 14.79 -20.21
N ASN A 333 12.25 15.87 -20.97
CA ASN A 333 13.20 16.95 -20.76
C ASN A 333 12.53 18.08 -19.98
N GLY A 334 13.31 18.79 -19.15
CA GLY A 334 12.82 19.95 -18.38
C GLY A 334 12.18 19.61 -17.03
N LEU A 335 12.41 18.40 -16.50
CA LEU A 335 11.92 17.98 -15.19
C LEU A 335 12.52 18.82 -14.06
N THR A 336 11.69 19.19 -13.10
CA THR A 336 12.11 19.73 -11.81
C THR A 336 11.88 18.69 -10.72
N LYS A 337 12.72 18.71 -9.68
CA LYS A 337 12.68 17.73 -8.59
C LYS A 337 11.33 17.81 -7.85
N GLY A 338 10.70 16.66 -7.62
CA GLY A 338 9.44 16.57 -6.87
C GLY A 338 8.17 16.57 -7.73
N GLN A 339 8.29 16.60 -9.06
CA GLN A 339 7.16 16.55 -9.99
C GLN A 339 6.65 15.14 -10.30
N GLU A 340 7.31 14.10 -9.78
CA GLU A 340 7.11 12.72 -10.23
C GLU A 340 5.66 12.25 -9.99
N ILE A 341 5.08 12.60 -8.84
CA ILE A 341 3.68 12.27 -8.52
C ILE A 341 2.71 13.00 -9.44
N ALA A 342 2.94 14.29 -9.70
CA ALA A 342 2.10 15.09 -10.59
C ALA A 342 2.12 14.52 -12.02
N ILE A 343 3.29 14.08 -12.49
CA ILE A 343 3.46 13.43 -13.79
C ILE A 343 2.70 12.10 -13.83
N MET A 344 2.82 11.26 -12.80
CA MET A 344 2.09 9.99 -12.75
C MET A 344 0.57 10.21 -12.76
N ARG A 345 0.08 11.21 -12.03
CA ARG A 345 -1.34 11.62 -12.07
C ARG A 345 -1.75 12.11 -13.44
N TRP A 346 -0.93 12.94 -14.08
CA TRP A 346 -1.17 13.41 -15.44
C TRP A 346 -1.24 12.25 -16.43
N MET A 347 -0.29 11.31 -16.37
CA MET A 347 -0.26 10.12 -17.24
C MET A 347 -1.51 9.26 -17.02
N CYS A 348 -1.88 9.00 -15.76
CA CYS A 348 -3.11 8.26 -15.42
C CYS A 348 -4.36 8.92 -16.02
N LYS A 349 -4.52 10.24 -15.86
CA LYS A 349 -5.65 11.01 -16.39
C LYS A 349 -5.69 11.05 -17.92
N ASN A 350 -4.54 11.04 -18.58
CA ASN A 350 -4.42 11.18 -20.03
C ASN A 350 -4.24 9.84 -20.78
N GLN A 351 -4.26 8.70 -20.08
CA GLN A 351 -3.89 7.40 -20.67
C GLN A 351 -4.69 7.05 -21.93
N THR A 352 -6.02 7.22 -21.91
CA THR A 352 -6.88 6.92 -23.06
C THR A 352 -6.51 7.77 -24.28
N LYS A 353 -6.24 9.06 -24.08
CA LYS A 353 -5.80 9.97 -25.13
C LYS A 353 -4.43 9.56 -25.67
N MET A 354 -3.52 9.11 -24.80
CA MET A 354 -2.17 8.72 -25.21
C MET A 354 -2.14 7.41 -26.00
N PHE A 355 -2.92 6.41 -25.59
CA PHE A 355 -3.10 5.17 -26.37
C PHE A 355 -3.74 5.48 -27.74
N ALA A 356 -4.82 6.26 -27.77
CA ALA A 356 -5.50 6.65 -29.01
C ALA A 356 -4.58 7.44 -29.97
N ARG A 357 -3.78 8.39 -29.45
CA ARG A 357 -2.80 9.15 -30.25
C ARG A 357 -1.82 8.24 -30.99
N LEU A 358 -1.45 7.12 -30.39
CA LEU A 358 -0.50 6.16 -30.95
C LEU A 358 -1.17 5.05 -31.77
N GLY A 359 -2.50 5.07 -31.91
CA GLY A 359 -3.27 4.01 -32.57
C GLY A 359 -3.18 2.67 -31.83
N LEU A 360 -2.97 2.69 -30.52
CA LEU A 360 -2.83 1.49 -29.70
C LEU A 360 -4.19 1.07 -29.14
N ALA A 361 -4.57 -0.18 -29.35
CA ALA A 361 -5.67 -0.81 -28.63
C ALA A 361 -5.23 -1.10 -27.19
N PHE A 362 -5.98 -0.60 -26.21
CA PHE A 362 -5.74 -0.87 -24.80
C PHE A 362 -7.07 -0.95 -24.05
N ASP A 363 -7.56 -2.18 -23.87
CA ASP A 363 -8.83 -2.46 -23.18
C ASP A 363 -8.69 -2.46 -21.65
N GLY A 364 -7.50 -2.14 -21.14
CA GLY A 364 -7.17 -2.24 -19.72
C GLY A 364 -7.27 -3.67 -19.17
N LEU A 365 -7.54 -3.78 -17.87
CA LEU A 365 -7.74 -5.07 -17.19
C LEU A 365 -9.19 -5.49 -17.30
N LYS A 366 -9.45 -6.62 -17.96
CA LYS A 366 -10.78 -7.22 -18.06
C LYS A 366 -11.05 -8.06 -16.81
N ALA A 367 -12.10 -7.71 -16.07
CA ALA A 367 -12.61 -8.48 -14.95
C ALA A 367 -14.12 -8.29 -14.80
N HIS A 368 -14.86 -9.39 -14.66
CA HIS A 368 -16.31 -9.39 -14.48
C HIS A 368 -17.07 -8.58 -15.55
N GLY A 369 -16.65 -8.71 -16.81
CA GLY A 369 -17.26 -8.00 -17.95
C GLY A 369 -17.00 -6.50 -17.99
N LYS A 370 -16.09 -5.98 -17.16
CA LYS A 370 -15.69 -4.56 -17.14
C LYS A 370 -14.21 -4.41 -17.44
N SER A 371 -13.88 -3.31 -18.10
CA SER A 371 -12.51 -2.88 -18.34
C SER A 371 -12.10 -1.85 -17.30
N GLN A 372 -10.96 -2.09 -16.64
CA GLN A 372 -10.36 -1.15 -15.71
C GLN A 372 -9.13 -0.50 -16.33
N LEU A 373 -9.10 0.84 -16.27
CA LEU A 373 -7.94 1.62 -16.67
C LEU A 373 -6.82 1.51 -15.63
N MET A 374 -5.60 1.85 -16.02
CA MET A 374 -4.43 1.84 -15.14
C MET A 374 -4.63 2.84 -14.01
N HIS A 375 -4.39 2.41 -12.76
CA HIS A 375 -4.37 3.27 -11.59
C HIS A 375 -2.97 3.88 -11.35
N LEU A 376 -2.80 4.74 -10.33
CA LEU A 376 -1.50 5.35 -10.06
C LEU A 376 -0.39 4.32 -9.78
N CYS A 377 -0.70 3.26 -9.02
CA CYS A 377 0.26 2.17 -8.81
C CYS A 377 0.64 1.46 -10.11
N ASP A 378 -0.29 1.39 -11.06
CA ASP A 378 -0.09 0.76 -12.36
C ASP A 378 0.74 1.65 -13.31
N ILE A 379 0.68 2.97 -13.14
CA ILE A 379 1.59 3.89 -13.84
C ILE A 379 3.00 3.81 -13.23
N GLU A 380 3.10 3.85 -11.89
CA GLU A 380 4.37 3.82 -11.15
C GLU A 380 5.20 2.58 -11.48
N HIS A 381 4.63 1.38 -11.31
CA HIS A 381 5.38 0.16 -11.58
C HIS A 381 5.70 0.00 -13.08
N THR A 382 4.86 0.50 -13.99
CA THR A 382 5.11 0.43 -15.44
C THR A 382 6.26 1.36 -15.82
N LEU A 383 6.39 2.53 -15.20
CA LEU A 383 7.56 3.41 -15.38
C LEU A 383 8.86 2.71 -14.94
N CYS A 384 8.82 2.00 -13.82
CA CYS A 384 9.95 1.18 -13.36
C CYS A 384 10.33 0.08 -14.37
N GLU A 385 9.34 -0.62 -14.92
CA GLU A 385 9.54 -1.67 -15.91
C GLU A 385 10.01 -1.12 -17.26
N VAL A 386 9.54 0.05 -17.68
CA VAL A 386 9.97 0.75 -18.89
C VAL A 386 11.42 1.22 -18.79
N TYR A 387 11.85 1.72 -17.63
CA TYR A 387 13.27 2.03 -17.40
C TYR A 387 14.16 0.79 -17.59
N LYS A 388 13.74 -0.36 -17.06
CA LYS A 388 14.44 -1.63 -17.27
C LYS A 388 14.41 -2.06 -18.75
N TYR A 389 13.25 -1.92 -19.40
CA TYR A 389 13.03 -2.30 -20.80
C TYR A 389 13.87 -1.45 -21.77
N GLU A 390 13.90 -0.12 -21.60
CA GLU A 390 14.72 0.79 -22.41
C GLU A 390 16.18 0.38 -22.38
N LYS A 391 16.72 0.05 -21.20
CA LYS A 391 18.12 -0.39 -21.06
C LYS A 391 18.39 -1.67 -21.85
N MET A 392 17.43 -2.60 -21.89
CA MET A 392 17.53 -3.83 -22.67
C MET A 392 17.44 -3.58 -24.19
N VAL A 393 16.59 -2.65 -24.60
CA VAL A 393 16.49 -2.21 -26.01
C VAL A 393 17.83 -1.60 -26.45
N ARG A 394 18.36 -0.66 -25.67
CA ARG A 394 19.63 0.03 -25.95
C ARG A 394 20.83 -0.92 -25.98
N SER A 395 20.87 -1.93 -25.11
CA SER A 395 21.94 -2.93 -25.10
C SER A 395 21.79 -4.00 -26.20
N GLY A 396 20.67 -4.04 -26.91
CA GLY A 396 20.39 -5.05 -27.93
C GLY A 396 20.11 -6.45 -27.34
N ALA A 397 19.71 -6.55 -26.07
CA ALA A 397 19.52 -7.83 -25.36
C ALA A 397 18.46 -8.76 -26.00
N GLY A 398 17.58 -8.25 -26.85
CA GLY A 398 16.65 -9.07 -27.64
C GLY A 398 17.30 -9.76 -28.84
N LYS A 399 18.32 -9.13 -29.44
CA LYS A 399 18.93 -9.53 -30.74
C LYS A 399 20.24 -10.30 -30.59
N ARG A 400 20.90 -10.19 -29.43
CA ARG A 400 22.16 -10.87 -29.12
C ARG A 400 22.02 -11.53 -27.75
N ASP A 401 22.66 -12.68 -27.54
CA ASP A 401 22.82 -13.29 -26.21
C ASP A 401 23.84 -12.50 -25.37
N VAL A 402 23.63 -11.18 -25.26
CA VAL A 402 24.45 -10.32 -24.42
C VAL A 402 24.09 -10.63 -22.98
N ALA A 403 25.06 -11.13 -22.24
CA ALA A 403 24.99 -11.26 -20.80
C ALA A 403 24.79 -9.88 -20.17
N MET A 404 23.53 -9.49 -19.97
CA MET A 404 23.18 -8.33 -19.14
C MET A 404 23.62 -8.66 -17.73
N GLY A 405 24.69 -8.00 -17.25
CA GLY A 405 25.34 -8.25 -15.97
C GLY A 405 24.38 -8.73 -14.87
N GLY A 406 24.41 -10.04 -14.59
CA GLY A 406 23.87 -10.75 -13.43
C GLY A 406 22.39 -10.60 -13.02
N LYS A 407 21.57 -9.73 -13.63
CA LYS A 407 20.27 -9.31 -13.02
C LYS A 407 19.03 -9.54 -13.87
N ALA A 408 19.15 -9.77 -15.18
CA ALA A 408 17.99 -9.98 -16.03
C ALA A 408 17.50 -11.43 -15.90
N ARG A 409 16.42 -11.65 -15.15
CA ARG A 409 15.85 -12.99 -14.96
C ARG A 409 15.19 -13.47 -16.25
N LYS A 410 15.54 -14.68 -16.69
CA LYS A 410 14.86 -15.35 -17.79
C LYS A 410 13.37 -15.52 -17.45
N PHE A 411 12.53 -15.37 -18.46
CA PHE A 411 11.10 -15.60 -18.34
C PHE A 411 10.80 -17.07 -18.59
N GLU A 412 10.24 -17.72 -17.58
CA GLU A 412 9.72 -19.09 -17.66
C GLU A 412 8.29 -19.10 -17.11
N PRO A 413 7.29 -19.43 -17.94
CA PRO A 413 5.90 -19.49 -17.50
C PRO A 413 5.69 -20.73 -16.62
N LYS A 414 5.80 -20.57 -15.30
CA LYS A 414 5.64 -21.68 -14.34
C LYS A 414 4.18 -22.07 -14.05
N HIS A 415 3.22 -21.22 -14.39
CA HIS A 415 1.81 -21.42 -14.06
C HIS A 415 0.91 -20.99 -15.21
N THR A 416 -0.17 -21.76 -15.41
CA THR A 416 -1.31 -21.34 -16.22
C THR A 416 -2.00 -20.18 -15.53
N LEU A 417 -2.32 -19.14 -16.29
CA LEU A 417 -3.10 -18.01 -15.76
C LEU A 417 -4.58 -18.34 -15.84
N GLU A 418 -5.34 -17.96 -14.82
CA GLU A 418 -6.79 -17.93 -14.91
C GLU A 418 -7.24 -16.96 -16.01
N ARG A 419 -8.39 -17.28 -16.63
CA ARG A 419 -8.95 -16.51 -17.74
C ARG A 419 -9.15 -15.03 -17.40
N GLU A 420 -9.53 -14.73 -16.16
CA GLU A 420 -9.57 -13.37 -15.62
C GLU A 420 -8.69 -13.28 -14.38
N ALA A 421 -8.13 -12.10 -14.13
CA ALA A 421 -7.46 -11.84 -12.86
C ALA A 421 -8.51 -11.69 -11.75
N THR A 422 -8.26 -12.29 -10.58
CA THR A 422 -9.09 -12.04 -9.40
C THR A 422 -8.90 -10.61 -8.94
N ILE A 423 -9.99 -9.84 -8.87
CA ILE A 423 -10.00 -8.49 -8.34
C ILE A 423 -10.41 -8.55 -6.86
N PRO A 424 -9.81 -7.73 -5.98
CA PRO A 424 -10.22 -7.71 -4.58
C PRO A 424 -11.72 -7.41 -4.45
N LYS A 425 -12.46 -8.26 -3.74
CA LYS A 425 -13.90 -8.03 -3.41
C LYS A 425 -14.13 -6.64 -2.82
N ALA A 426 -13.16 -6.18 -2.04
CA ALA A 426 -13.13 -4.88 -1.40
C ALA A 426 -13.25 -3.68 -2.37
N TRP A 427 -12.88 -3.86 -3.65
CA TRP A 427 -13.00 -2.79 -4.65
C TRP A 427 -14.44 -2.47 -5.06
N SER A 428 -15.40 -3.30 -4.65
CA SER A 428 -16.84 -2.99 -4.79
C SER A 428 -17.32 -1.87 -3.87
N ASN A 429 -16.52 -1.44 -2.88
CA ASN A 429 -16.88 -0.38 -1.94
C ASN A 429 -17.20 0.94 -2.69
N PRO A 430 -18.42 1.49 -2.55
CA PRO A 430 -18.81 2.73 -3.24
C PRO A 430 -17.92 3.93 -2.92
N SER A 431 -17.32 3.97 -1.71
CA SER A 431 -16.43 5.05 -1.28
C SER A 431 -15.17 5.15 -2.15
N ARG A 432 -14.76 4.03 -2.76
CA ARG A 432 -13.58 3.94 -3.64
C ARG A 432 -13.71 4.79 -4.90
N LYS A 433 -14.88 5.35 -5.19
CA LYS A 433 -15.13 6.23 -6.34
C LYS A 433 -14.79 7.70 -6.07
N VAL A 434 -14.52 8.06 -4.81
CA VAL A 434 -14.30 9.45 -4.39
C VAL A 434 -12.82 9.64 -4.09
N GLU A 435 -12.16 10.52 -4.85
CA GLU A 435 -10.78 10.93 -4.58
C GLU A 435 -10.67 11.71 -3.26
N ARG A 436 -9.69 11.31 -2.44
CA ARG A 436 -9.33 11.88 -1.13
C ARG A 436 -7.83 12.01 -1.06
N VAL A 437 -7.29 12.95 -1.85
CA VAL A 437 -5.87 13.32 -1.77
C VAL A 437 -5.68 14.22 -0.56
N LYS A 438 -4.74 13.88 0.33
CA LYS A 438 -4.40 14.71 1.49
C LYS A 438 -3.96 16.10 1.02
N PRO A 439 -4.60 17.19 1.50
CA PRO A 439 -4.23 18.54 1.08
C PRO A 439 -2.87 18.95 1.67
N GLY A 440 -2.19 19.88 0.99
CA GLY A 440 -0.90 20.42 1.43
C GLY A 440 0.31 19.62 0.94
N LYS A 441 1.50 20.10 1.28
CA LYS A 441 2.74 19.36 1.02
C LYS A 441 2.84 18.22 2.03
N PHE A 442 3.25 17.05 1.56
CA PHE A 442 3.56 15.91 2.40
C PHE A 442 4.80 16.23 3.25
N GLU A 443 4.57 16.75 4.46
CA GLU A 443 5.64 16.89 5.44
C GLU A 443 6.01 15.48 5.89
N ARG A 444 7.24 15.04 5.59
CA ARG A 444 7.72 13.75 6.10
C ARG A 444 7.67 13.83 7.62
N VAL A 445 6.82 13.01 8.23
CA VAL A 445 6.85 12.80 9.68
C VAL A 445 8.26 12.31 10.02
N GLY A 446 8.88 12.90 11.05
CA GLY A 446 10.18 12.44 11.53
C GLY A 446 10.14 10.94 11.78
N LYS A 447 11.24 10.23 11.49
CA LYS A 447 11.34 8.83 11.90
C LYS A 447 11.13 8.78 13.41
N GLU A 448 10.25 7.90 13.87
CA GLU A 448 10.12 7.69 15.31
C GLU A 448 11.33 6.87 15.77
N TYR A 449 12.08 7.42 16.71
CA TYR A 449 13.20 6.74 17.31
C TYR A 449 12.72 6.14 18.63
N VAL A 450 12.83 4.82 18.77
CA VAL A 450 12.54 4.15 20.04
C VAL A 450 13.84 4.10 20.84
N VAL A 451 13.84 4.61 22.06
CA VAL A 451 15.00 4.50 22.96
C VAL A 451 15.19 3.01 23.27
N LYS A 452 16.36 2.45 22.95
CA LYS A 452 16.74 1.08 23.31
C LYS A 452 17.39 1.02 24.69
N ALA A 453 18.29 1.96 24.96
CA ALA A 453 18.98 2.09 26.23
C ALA A 453 19.57 3.49 26.39
N LEU A 454 19.75 3.93 27.63
CA LEU A 454 20.58 5.09 27.97
C LEU A 454 21.97 4.59 28.33
N LEU A 455 23.00 5.14 27.67
CA LEU A 455 24.37 4.63 27.78
C LEU A 455 25.27 5.49 28.65
N ASP A 456 25.04 6.80 28.63
CA ASP A 456 25.84 7.75 29.38
C ASP A 456 25.05 9.03 29.68
N ARG A 457 25.54 9.85 30.61
CA ARG A 457 24.95 11.14 30.98
C ARG A 457 26.04 12.21 31.09
N ARG A 458 25.77 13.40 30.56
CA ARG A 458 26.66 14.56 30.70
C ARG A 458 25.88 15.83 31.07
N PRO A 459 26.52 16.84 31.68
CA PRO A 459 25.92 18.16 31.82
C PRO A 459 25.55 18.72 30.43
N ALA A 460 24.33 19.24 30.29
CA ALA A 460 23.92 19.82 29.01
C ALA A 460 24.84 21.00 28.66
N LYS A 461 25.17 21.16 27.38
CA LYS A 461 26.02 22.27 26.95
C LYS A 461 25.27 23.58 27.21
N ALA A 462 25.90 24.51 27.93
CA ALA A 462 25.34 25.82 28.20
C ALA A 462 25.20 26.63 26.89
N LYS A 463 24.07 26.42 26.18
CA LYS A 463 23.46 27.19 25.07
C LYS A 463 22.68 26.21 24.17
N MET A 464 21.52 25.76 24.62
CA MET A 464 20.52 25.23 23.70
C MET A 464 19.21 25.97 23.97
N LYS A 465 18.91 26.95 23.12
CA LYS A 465 17.59 27.58 23.08
C LYS A 465 16.68 26.61 22.33
N THR A 466 15.77 25.95 23.04
CA THR A 466 14.64 25.25 22.42
C THR A 466 13.72 26.33 21.81
N LYS A 467 13.49 26.26 20.49
CA LYS A 467 12.38 27.00 19.87
C LYS A 467 11.12 26.17 20.09
N THR A 468 10.33 26.50 21.10
CA THR A 468 8.95 26.07 21.18
C THR A 468 8.10 26.96 20.26
N ASN A 469 7.11 26.39 19.57
CA ASN A 469 6.16 27.14 18.71
C ASN A 469 5.13 27.96 19.52
N ALA A 470 5.37 28.23 20.79
CA ALA A 470 4.53 29.04 21.65
C ALA A 470 5.40 30.10 22.33
N GLY A 471 5.13 31.37 22.04
CA GLY A 471 5.94 32.52 22.47
C GLY A 471 5.92 32.80 23.97
N SER A 472 6.55 31.93 24.77
CA SER A 472 6.85 32.20 26.17
C SER A 472 8.31 31.81 26.49
N ASN A 473 9.14 32.82 26.73
CA ASN A 473 10.51 32.67 27.23
C ASN A 473 10.48 32.25 28.70
N ALA A 474 10.76 30.98 28.99
CA ALA A 474 11.55 30.49 30.13
C ALA A 474 11.40 28.96 30.27
N SER A 475 12.16 28.18 29.51
CA SER A 475 12.40 26.77 29.85
C SER A 475 13.53 26.73 30.89
N ALA A 476 13.34 25.94 31.96
CA ALA A 476 14.40 25.68 32.94
C ALA A 476 15.69 25.22 32.22
N PRO A 477 16.89 25.59 32.70
CA PRO A 477 18.11 25.12 32.07
C PRO A 477 18.14 23.58 32.13
N VAL A 478 18.14 22.94 30.96
CA VAL A 478 18.36 21.49 30.84
C VAL A 478 19.64 21.17 31.58
N LYS A 479 19.56 20.37 32.63
CA LYS A 479 20.71 20.10 33.52
C LYS A 479 21.61 19.01 32.92
N TYR A 480 21.01 18.03 32.27
CA TYR A 480 21.70 16.87 31.70
C TYR A 480 21.19 16.50 30.31
N GLU A 481 22.10 15.93 29.51
CA GLU A 481 21.80 15.18 28.28
C GLU A 481 22.19 13.71 28.51
N TYR A 482 21.47 12.78 27.90
CA TYR A 482 21.79 11.36 27.92
C TYR A 482 22.19 10.89 26.53
N LEU A 483 23.21 10.03 26.46
CA LEU A 483 23.58 9.36 25.22
C LEU A 483 22.59 8.22 24.98
N VAL A 484 21.76 8.35 23.95
CA VAL A 484 20.71 7.40 23.62
C VAL A 484 21.22 6.38 22.61
N ASP A 485 21.08 5.09 22.95
CA ASP A 485 21.10 4.00 21.96
C ASP A 485 19.70 3.89 21.38
N TRP A 486 19.54 4.12 20.08
CA TRP A 486 18.25 4.00 19.42
C TRP A 486 18.02 2.57 18.94
N LEU A 487 16.84 2.02 19.23
CA LEU A 487 16.44 0.70 18.79
C LEU A 487 16.42 0.66 17.27
N GLY A 488 17.18 -0.28 16.69
CA GLY A 488 17.30 -0.40 15.24
C GLY A 488 18.48 0.32 14.60
N TYR A 489 19.22 1.18 15.33
CA TYR A 489 20.28 2.02 14.77
C TYR A 489 21.68 1.62 15.25
N GLY A 490 22.71 2.05 14.51
CA GLY A 490 24.11 1.71 14.79
C GLY A 490 24.73 2.58 15.88
N VAL A 491 25.93 2.20 16.32
CA VAL A 491 26.69 2.97 17.33
C VAL A 491 26.96 4.41 16.88
N GLY A 492 27.14 4.63 15.57
CA GLY A 492 27.35 5.97 15.01
C GLY A 492 26.11 6.86 14.95
N ASP A 493 24.91 6.28 15.15
CA ASP A 493 23.64 7.00 15.14
C ASP A 493 23.20 7.44 16.54
N ARG A 494 24.00 7.11 17.57
CA ARG A 494 23.74 7.52 18.95
C ARG A 494 23.83 9.02 19.07
N THR A 495 22.82 9.62 19.69
CA THR A 495 22.77 11.06 19.89
C THR A 495 22.61 11.40 21.35
N TRP A 496 23.03 12.60 21.71
CA TRP A 496 22.84 13.14 23.05
C TRP A 496 21.50 13.87 23.07
N GLU A 497 20.55 13.33 23.81
CA GLU A 497 19.20 13.88 23.91
C GLU A 497 18.98 14.56 25.27
N PRO A 498 18.25 15.68 25.32
CA PRO A 498 17.98 16.40 26.55
C PRO A 498 17.11 15.56 27.50
N GLU A 499 17.40 15.66 28.80
CA GLU A 499 16.62 14.95 29.84
C GLU A 499 15.11 15.21 29.74
N GLU A 500 14.72 16.45 29.40
CA GLU A 500 13.31 16.85 29.29
C GLU A 500 12.55 16.00 28.26
N MET A 501 13.14 15.80 27.06
CA MET A 501 12.54 14.98 26.00
C MET A 501 12.42 13.52 26.44
N LEU A 502 13.47 12.97 27.07
CA LEU A 502 13.46 11.58 27.52
C LEU A 502 12.52 11.34 28.69
N ARG A 503 12.25 12.35 29.53
CA ARG A 503 11.25 12.25 30.61
C ARG A 503 9.82 12.33 30.09
N GLU A 504 9.59 12.94 28.93
CA GLU A 504 8.31 12.89 28.23
C GLU A 504 8.12 11.53 27.54
N ASP A 505 9.13 11.08 26.78
CA ASP A 505 9.00 9.91 25.89
C ASP A 505 9.30 8.56 26.56
N ALA A 506 10.22 8.53 27.54
CA ALA A 506 10.72 7.31 28.17
C ALA A 506 11.08 7.49 29.66
N PRO A 507 10.17 8.00 30.51
CA PRO A 507 10.47 8.37 31.90
C PRO A 507 11.07 7.23 32.73
N GLN A 508 10.53 6.02 32.58
CA GLN A 508 10.99 4.83 33.32
C GLN A 508 12.46 4.49 33.01
N MET A 509 12.90 4.68 31.76
CA MET A 509 14.28 4.37 31.38
C MET A 509 15.29 5.38 31.94
N VAL A 510 14.87 6.65 32.09
CA VAL A 510 15.68 7.67 32.79
C VAL A 510 15.80 7.30 34.27
N ASP A 511 14.69 6.94 34.91
CA ASP A 511 14.67 6.61 36.34
C ASP A 511 15.47 5.34 36.65
N ASP A 512 15.40 4.33 35.78
CA ASP A 512 16.18 3.10 35.88
C ASP A 512 17.68 3.36 35.73
N PHE A 513 18.07 4.15 34.72
CA PHE A 513 19.47 4.53 34.49
C PHE A 513 20.06 5.32 35.67
N GLU A 514 19.30 6.28 36.22
CA GLU A 514 19.72 7.07 37.38
C GLU A 514 19.84 6.22 38.65
N ARG A 515 18.94 5.26 38.83
CA ARG A 515 19.00 4.31 39.94
C ARG A 515 20.26 3.44 39.86
N GLU A 516 20.57 2.90 38.69
CA GLU A 516 21.76 2.06 38.47
C GLU A 516 23.07 2.82 38.68
N LYS A 517 23.14 4.09 38.28
CA LYS A 517 24.31 4.97 38.48
C LYS A 517 24.54 5.37 39.93
N ARG A 518 23.51 5.33 40.80
CA ARG A 518 23.65 5.62 42.24
C ARG A 518 24.12 4.40 43.04
N THR A 519 23.88 3.21 42.53
CA THR A 519 24.30 1.93 43.13
C THR A 519 25.72 1.49 42.74
N LYS A 520 26.37 2.21 41.83
CA LYS A 520 27.78 2.03 41.44
C LYS A 520 28.59 3.22 41.92
#